data_AF-A0A328D027-F1
#
_entry.id   AF-A0A328D027-F1
#
_cell.length_a   1.000
_cell.length_b   1.000
_cell.length_c   1.000
_cell.angle_alpha   90.00
_cell.angle_beta   90.00
_cell.angle_gamma   90.00
#
_symmetry.space_group_name_H-M   'P 1'
#
loop_
_entity.id
_entity.type
_entity.pdbx_description
1 polymer ?
#
loop_
_entity_poly.entity_id
_entity_poly.type
_entity_poly.pdbx_seq_one_letter_code
_entity_poly.pdbx_strand_id
1 'polypeptide(L)'
;MGASESALSSSQRSGDEITTVSERVKGADPILERLRSLQISSPILTAPPQETSLTDILVRKTPSASNSGCIDPKVLLDLFSMYRDWQEDKVQKINKKQEEIDNKIEVADALAIKLLQRYNYSASAMKATSQHLSGVHSLQVELGELKGRLTELISNCDALCKRIDDDGPDLLRSSVKRFAAASVKLDAAHGSASLQQTDSNCGQ
;
A
#
# COMPACT_ATOMS: atom_id res chain seq x y z
N MET A 1 33.22 -0.32 15.22
CA MET A 1 33.90 -1.56 14.83
C MET A 1 32.96 -2.72 15.10
N GLY A 2 32.79 -3.64 14.14
CA GLY A 2 31.98 -4.85 14.32
C GLY A 2 31.36 -5.30 13.00
N ALA A 3 32.12 -6.06 12.21
CA ALA A 3 31.64 -6.74 11.01
C ALA A 3 30.87 -8.01 11.40
N SER A 4 29.87 -8.38 10.60
CA SER A 4 29.38 -9.76 10.53
C SER A 4 28.82 -10.01 9.14
N GLU A 5 29.66 -10.64 8.35
CA GLU A 5 29.40 -11.19 7.02
C GLU A 5 28.89 -12.61 7.27
N SER A 6 27.67 -12.94 6.84
CA SER A 6 27.17 -14.32 6.90
C SER A 6 27.23 -14.95 5.52
N ALA A 7 28.18 -15.86 5.39
CA ALA A 7 28.36 -16.76 4.26
C ALA A 7 27.22 -17.79 4.21
N LEU A 8 26.56 -17.89 3.05
CA LEU A 8 25.63 -18.98 2.75
C LEU A 8 26.42 -20.13 2.15
N SER A 9 26.88 -21.05 3.01
CA SER A 9 27.44 -22.33 2.58
C SER A 9 26.34 -23.39 2.53
N SER A 10 26.29 -24.04 1.38
CA SER A 10 25.55 -25.25 1.06
C SER A 10 25.50 -26.28 2.19
N SER A 11 24.29 -26.68 2.58
CA SER A 11 24.05 -28.05 3.03
C SER A 11 22.66 -28.50 2.58
N GLN A 12 22.65 -29.72 2.11
CA GLN A 12 21.67 -30.37 1.24
C GLN A 12 20.67 -31.18 2.10
N ARG A 13 19.41 -31.24 1.63
CA ARG A 13 18.28 -32.08 2.09
C ARG A 13 17.50 -31.54 3.30
N SER A 14 16.18 -31.55 3.33
CA SER A 14 15.13 -31.97 2.37
C SER A 14 13.79 -31.58 3.00
N GLY A 15 12.88 -30.97 2.23
CA GLY A 15 11.50 -30.79 2.64
C GLY A 15 10.96 -29.37 2.47
N ASP A 16 10.91 -28.89 1.23
CA ASP A 16 9.70 -28.26 0.66
C ASP A 16 9.98 -27.99 -0.82
N GLU A 17 9.84 -29.06 -1.61
CA GLU A 17 9.97 -28.98 -3.06
C GLU A 17 8.61 -28.62 -3.63
N ILE A 18 8.51 -27.43 -4.22
CA ILE A 18 7.33 -27.01 -4.98
C ILE A 18 7.12 -28.06 -6.08
N THR A 19 6.12 -28.92 -5.93
CA THR A 19 5.68 -29.86 -6.97
C THR A 19 5.09 -29.07 -8.13
N THR A 20 5.96 -28.67 -9.06
CA THR A 20 5.54 -28.25 -10.39
C THR A 20 5.17 -29.52 -11.16
N VAL A 21 3.96 -29.55 -11.72
CA VAL A 21 3.49 -30.63 -12.58
C VAL A 21 4.28 -30.57 -13.89
N SER A 22 5.48 -31.14 -13.89
CA SER A 22 6.29 -31.35 -15.09
C SER A 22 5.96 -32.72 -15.69
N GLU A 23 4.72 -32.92 -16.09
CA GLU A 23 4.39 -33.98 -17.06
C GLU A 23 4.02 -33.31 -18.37
N ARG A 24 5.06 -32.94 -19.12
CA ARG A 24 4.91 -32.58 -20.53
C ARG A 24 4.62 -33.89 -21.27
N VAL A 25 3.34 -34.22 -21.45
CA VAL A 25 2.91 -35.37 -22.26
C VAL A 25 3.55 -35.22 -23.64
N LYS A 26 4.60 -36.01 -23.87
CA LYS A 26 5.36 -36.09 -25.12
C LYS A 26 4.59 -37.02 -26.06
N GLY A 27 3.35 -36.65 -26.33
CA GLY A 27 2.44 -37.34 -27.24
C GLY A 27 1.82 -36.29 -28.13
N ALA A 28 1.76 -36.56 -29.43
CA ALA A 28 1.02 -35.71 -30.34
C ALA A 28 -0.42 -35.55 -29.81
N ASP A 29 -0.95 -34.34 -29.87
CA ASP A 29 -2.32 -34.04 -29.44
C ASP A 29 -3.26 -35.08 -30.09
N PRO A 30 -4.03 -35.85 -29.31
CA PRO A 30 -4.91 -36.88 -29.85
C PRO A 30 -5.93 -36.32 -30.86
N ILE A 31 -6.21 -35.01 -30.81
CA ILE A 31 -7.00 -34.31 -31.81
C ILE A 31 -6.21 -34.12 -33.12
N LEU A 32 -4.93 -33.76 -33.04
CA LEU A 32 -4.07 -33.63 -34.22
C LEU A 32 -3.82 -34.98 -34.91
N GLU A 33 -3.66 -36.07 -34.16
CA GLU A 33 -3.57 -37.41 -34.76
C GLU A 33 -4.87 -37.78 -35.46
N ARG A 34 -6.03 -37.54 -34.84
CA ARG A 34 -7.33 -37.80 -35.48
C ARG A 34 -7.56 -36.96 -36.72
N LEU A 35 -7.16 -35.69 -36.72
CA LEU A 35 -7.21 -34.82 -37.90
C LEU A 35 -6.31 -35.34 -39.02
N ARG A 36 -5.15 -35.89 -38.69
CA ARG A 36 -4.21 -36.46 -39.67
C ARG A 36 -4.65 -37.82 -40.21
N SER A 37 -5.38 -38.60 -39.42
CA SER A 37 -5.93 -39.90 -39.82
C SER A 37 -7.23 -39.80 -40.62
N LEU A 38 -7.89 -38.64 -40.63
CA LEU A 38 -9.03 -38.40 -41.51
C LEU A 38 -8.55 -38.40 -42.97
N GLN A 39 -9.01 -39.38 -43.75
CA GLN A 39 -8.82 -39.37 -45.19
C GLN A 39 -9.52 -38.13 -45.76
N ILE A 40 -8.74 -37.14 -46.16
CA ILE A 40 -9.22 -36.00 -46.92
C ILE A 40 -9.78 -36.59 -48.22
N SER A 41 -11.11 -36.63 -48.33
CA SER A 41 -11.78 -37.01 -49.58
C SER A 41 -11.23 -36.14 -50.70
N SER A 42 -11.01 -36.74 -51.87
CA SER A 42 -10.55 -36.02 -53.07
C SER A 42 -11.34 -34.72 -53.23
N PRO A 43 -10.65 -33.58 -53.44
CA PRO A 43 -11.33 -32.29 -53.55
C PRO A 43 -12.42 -32.39 -54.63
N ILE A 44 -13.63 -31.92 -54.30
CA ILE A 44 -14.79 -31.93 -55.19
C ILE A 44 -14.50 -31.17 -56.49
N LEU A 45 -13.53 -30.24 -56.44
CA LEU A 45 -13.05 -29.46 -57.57
C LEU A 45 -11.68 -29.97 -57.99
N THR A 46 -11.66 -30.82 -59.03
CA THR A 46 -10.45 -31.32 -59.69
C THR A 46 -9.75 -30.29 -60.58
N ALA A 47 -10.29 -29.07 -60.69
CA ALA A 47 -9.69 -27.96 -61.40
C ALA A 47 -9.82 -26.65 -60.58
N PRO A 48 -8.81 -25.76 -60.64
CA PRO A 48 -8.90 -24.45 -59.98
C PRO A 48 -10.07 -23.65 -60.57
N PRO A 49 -10.93 -23.02 -59.74
CA PRO A 49 -11.99 -22.15 -60.24
C PRO A 49 -11.34 -20.98 -60.98
N GLN A 50 -11.65 -20.86 -62.26
CA GLN A 50 -11.28 -19.68 -63.04
C GLN A 50 -11.94 -18.47 -62.37
N GLU A 51 -11.14 -17.44 -62.05
CA GLU A 51 -11.56 -16.25 -61.31
C GLU A 51 -12.79 -15.59 -61.95
N THR A 52 -13.97 -15.99 -61.48
CA THR A 52 -15.26 -15.43 -61.87
C THR A 52 -15.97 -15.10 -60.57
N SER A 53 -16.45 -13.86 -60.48
CA SER A 53 -16.97 -13.20 -59.30
C SER A 53 -17.81 -14.13 -58.40
N LEU A 54 -17.63 -14.01 -57.07
CA LEU A 54 -18.40 -14.72 -56.04
C LEU A 54 -19.93 -14.65 -56.27
N THR A 55 -20.42 -13.57 -56.87
CA THR A 55 -21.84 -13.42 -57.24
C THR A 55 -22.29 -14.37 -58.35
N ASP A 56 -21.45 -14.71 -59.32
CA ASP A 56 -21.77 -15.68 -60.39
C ASP A 56 -21.81 -17.13 -59.89
N ILE A 57 -21.10 -17.40 -58.79
CA ILE A 57 -21.10 -18.71 -58.12
C ILE A 57 -22.39 -18.89 -57.32
N LEU A 58 -22.88 -17.83 -56.66
CA LEU A 58 -24.11 -17.85 -55.86
C LEU A 58 -25.38 -17.96 -56.72
N VAL A 59 -25.37 -17.39 -57.94
CA VAL A 59 -26.56 -17.33 -58.82
C VAL A 59 -26.66 -18.54 -59.75
N ARG A 60 -25.57 -19.29 -59.96
CA ARG A 60 -25.61 -20.54 -60.73
C ARG A 60 -26.33 -21.64 -59.95
N LYS A 61 -27.63 -21.77 -60.22
CA LYS A 61 -28.42 -22.97 -59.92
C LYS A 61 -27.78 -24.15 -60.64
N THR A 62 -27.16 -25.05 -59.87
CA THR A 62 -26.56 -26.30 -60.37
C THR A 62 -27.61 -27.13 -61.11
N PRO A 63 -27.40 -27.45 -62.40
CA PRO A 63 -28.25 -28.39 -63.11
C PRO A 63 -27.81 -29.82 -62.77
N SER A 64 -28.77 -30.64 -62.35
CA SER A 64 -28.66 -32.09 -62.16
C SER A 64 -27.72 -32.58 -61.04
N ALA A 65 -28.24 -32.63 -59.82
CA ALA A 65 -27.97 -33.73 -58.90
C ALA A 65 -29.30 -34.42 -58.62
N SER A 66 -29.54 -35.55 -59.29
CA SER A 66 -30.68 -36.42 -59.05
C SER A 66 -30.54 -37.13 -57.70
N ASN A 67 -31.43 -36.79 -56.78
CA ASN A 67 -31.93 -37.58 -55.66
C ASN A 67 -30.90 -38.17 -54.67
N SER A 68 -30.61 -37.43 -53.59
CA SER A 68 -30.76 -37.99 -52.23
C SER A 68 -30.89 -36.85 -51.20
N GLY A 69 -31.99 -36.87 -50.44
CA GLY A 69 -32.14 -36.10 -49.19
C GLY A 69 -32.54 -34.62 -49.32
N CYS A 70 -33.68 -34.31 -49.97
CA CYS A 70 -34.31 -33.01 -49.75
C CYS A 70 -34.80 -32.96 -48.29
N ILE A 71 -34.07 -32.27 -47.41
CA ILE A 71 -34.47 -32.05 -46.01
C ILE A 71 -35.80 -31.29 -46.04
N ASP A 72 -36.80 -31.83 -45.34
CA ASP A 72 -38.11 -31.17 -45.22
C ASP A 72 -37.91 -29.75 -44.66
N PRO A 73 -38.33 -28.70 -45.39
CA PRO A 73 -38.21 -27.31 -44.94
C PRO A 73 -38.79 -27.05 -43.54
N LYS A 74 -39.79 -27.84 -43.12
CA LYS A 74 -40.37 -27.75 -41.77
C LYS A 74 -39.39 -28.21 -40.68
N VAL A 75 -38.66 -29.29 -40.93
CA VAL A 75 -37.63 -29.80 -40.00
C VAL A 75 -36.47 -28.82 -39.91
N LEU A 76 -36.11 -28.18 -41.02
CA LEU A 76 -35.08 -27.14 -41.04
C LEU A 76 -35.50 -25.91 -40.21
N LEU A 77 -36.76 -25.46 -40.34
CA LEU A 77 -37.28 -24.35 -39.56
C LEU A 77 -37.32 -24.68 -38.07
N ASP A 78 -37.75 -25.89 -37.72
CA ASP A 78 -37.77 -26.38 -36.34
C ASP A 78 -36.37 -26.43 -35.73
N LEU A 79 -35.38 -26.92 -36.48
CA LEU A 79 -33.97 -26.92 -36.06
C LEU A 79 -33.44 -25.50 -35.81
N PHE A 80 -33.77 -24.55 -36.69
CA PHE A 80 -33.39 -23.15 -36.48
C PHE A 80 -34.10 -22.53 -35.28
N SER A 81 -35.36 -22.89 -35.02
CA SER A 81 -36.08 -22.47 -33.81
C SER A 81 -35.39 -23.01 -32.57
N MET A 82 -35.11 -24.32 -32.54
CA MET A 82 -34.46 -24.98 -31.42
C MET A 82 -33.05 -24.41 -31.16
N TYR A 83 -32.31 -24.07 -32.22
CA TYR A 83 -31.01 -23.39 -32.12
C TYR A 83 -31.13 -21.95 -31.59
N ARG A 84 -32.14 -21.20 -32.05
CA ARG A 84 -32.43 -19.84 -31.58
C ARG A 84 -32.78 -19.82 -30.09
N ASP A 85 -33.64 -20.74 -29.66
CA ASP A 85 -34.02 -20.86 -28.25
C ASP A 85 -32.81 -21.25 -27.38
N TRP A 86 -31.98 -22.18 -27.88
CA TRP A 86 -30.73 -22.52 -27.22
C TRP A 86 -29.76 -21.32 -27.13
N GLN A 87 -29.63 -20.53 -28.19
CA GLN A 87 -28.80 -19.32 -28.16
C GLN A 87 -29.32 -18.31 -27.15
N GLU A 88 -30.63 -18.07 -27.10
CA GLU A 88 -31.26 -17.16 -26.15
C GLU A 88 -31.01 -17.61 -24.70
N ASP A 89 -31.18 -18.91 -24.40
CA ASP A 89 -30.87 -19.48 -23.07
C ASP A 89 -29.39 -19.26 -22.69
N LYS A 90 -28.47 -19.40 -23.65
CA LYS A 90 -27.04 -19.15 -23.40
C LYS A 90 -26.76 -17.69 -23.12
N VAL A 91 -27.34 -16.78 -23.91
CA VAL A 91 -27.19 -15.33 -23.71
C VAL A 91 -27.73 -14.93 -22.33
N GLN A 92 -28.90 -15.42 -21.93
CA GLN A 92 -29.46 -15.12 -20.62
C GLN A 92 -28.59 -15.64 -19.48
N LYS A 93 -28.04 -16.86 -19.60
CA LYS A 93 -27.11 -17.41 -18.60
C LYS A 93 -25.81 -16.60 -18.50
N ILE A 94 -25.29 -16.11 -19.63
CA ILE A 94 -24.10 -15.25 -19.65
C ILE A 94 -24.41 -13.91 -18.98
N ASN A 95 -25.52 -13.26 -19.37
CA ASN A 95 -25.93 -11.97 -18.80
C ASN A 95 -26.13 -12.06 -17.29
N LYS A 96 -26.82 -13.10 -16.79
CA LYS A 96 -27.01 -13.30 -15.36
C LYS A 96 -25.69 -13.44 -14.61
N LYS A 97 -24.75 -14.22 -15.16
CA LYS A 97 -23.41 -14.36 -14.55
C LYS A 97 -22.62 -13.05 -14.58
N GLN A 98 -22.71 -12.29 -15.67
CA GLN A 98 -22.05 -11.00 -15.78
C GLN A 98 -22.60 -10.03 -14.73
N GLU A 99 -23.92 -9.95 -14.57
CA GLU A 99 -24.56 -9.14 -13.54
C GLU A 99 -24.14 -9.56 -12.11
N GLU A 100 -24.06 -10.86 -11.82
CA GLU A 100 -23.56 -11.35 -10.53
C GLU A 100 -22.09 -10.98 -10.28
N ILE A 101 -21.25 -10.96 -11.33
CA ILE A 101 -19.84 -10.56 -11.25
C ILE A 101 -19.73 -9.05 -11.03
N ASP A 102 -20.48 -8.25 -11.77
CA ASP A 102 -20.45 -6.78 -11.67
C ASP A 102 -20.87 -6.33 -10.27
N ASN A 103 -21.95 -6.92 -9.72
CA ASN A 103 -22.37 -6.68 -8.33
C ASN A 103 -21.27 -7.02 -7.30
N LYS A 104 -20.53 -8.11 -7.51
CA LYS A 104 -19.41 -8.48 -6.62
C LYS A 104 -18.25 -7.50 -6.73
N ILE A 105 -17.96 -7.01 -7.93
CA ILE A 105 -16.93 -6.00 -8.18
C ILE A 105 -17.28 -4.70 -7.46
N GLU A 106 -18.52 -4.23 -7.57
CA GLU A 106 -18.98 -3.01 -6.88
C GLU A 106 -18.83 -3.12 -5.36
N VAL A 107 -19.24 -4.25 -4.78
CA VAL A 107 -19.09 -4.50 -3.34
C VAL A 107 -17.60 -4.56 -2.95
N ALA A 108 -16.77 -5.23 -3.74
CA ALA A 108 -15.33 -5.32 -3.49
C ALA A 108 -14.65 -3.95 -3.53
N ASP A 109 -15.00 -3.10 -4.50
CA ASP A 109 -14.46 -1.74 -4.63
C ASP A 109 -14.88 -0.86 -3.43
N ALA A 110 -16.16 -0.90 -3.07
CA ALA A 110 -16.67 -0.18 -1.89
C ALA A 110 -15.97 -0.62 -0.59
N LEU A 111 -15.66 -1.91 -0.45
CA LEU A 111 -14.91 -2.44 0.69
C LEU A 111 -13.43 -2.02 0.65
N ALA A 112 -12.79 -2.04 -0.52
CA ALA A 112 -11.40 -1.63 -0.68
C ALA A 112 -11.20 -0.16 -0.29
N ILE A 113 -12.10 0.73 -0.73
CA ILE A 113 -12.09 2.15 -0.37
C ILE A 113 -12.24 2.32 1.15
N LYS A 114 -13.20 1.63 1.78
CA LYS A 114 -13.40 1.69 3.24
C LYS A 114 -12.19 1.18 4.02
N LEU A 115 -11.56 0.11 3.55
CA LEU A 115 -10.35 -0.44 4.16
C LEU A 115 -9.19 0.54 4.09
N LEU A 116 -8.98 1.16 2.93
CA LEU A 116 -7.94 2.17 2.72
C LEU A 116 -8.16 3.38 3.64
N GLN A 117 -9.41 3.84 3.77
CA GLN A 117 -9.76 4.95 4.66
C GLN A 117 -9.47 4.62 6.13
N ARG A 118 -9.87 3.42 6.59
CA ARG A 118 -9.58 2.92 7.94
C ARG A 118 -8.07 2.84 8.20
N TYR A 119 -7.33 2.31 7.25
CA TYR A 119 -5.87 2.19 7.34
C TYR A 119 -5.20 3.56 7.47
N ASN A 120 -5.55 4.51 6.60
CA ASN A 120 -4.98 5.86 6.63
C ASN A 120 -5.30 6.58 7.94
N TYR A 121 -6.53 6.46 8.45
CA TYR A 121 -6.89 7.00 9.76
C TYR A 121 -6.04 6.40 10.88
N SER A 122 -5.89 5.07 10.91
CA SER A 122 -5.05 4.38 11.90
C SER A 122 -3.59 4.83 11.82
N ALA A 123 -3.03 4.94 10.61
CA ALA A 123 -1.66 5.38 10.39
C ALA A 123 -1.45 6.82 10.88
N SER A 124 -2.40 7.73 10.60
CA SER A 124 -2.38 9.10 11.12
C SER A 124 -2.46 9.15 12.65
N ALA A 125 -3.35 8.37 13.26
CA ALA A 125 -3.50 8.30 14.72
C ALA A 125 -2.23 7.75 15.40
N MET A 126 -1.62 6.71 14.82
CA MET A 126 -0.34 6.15 15.27
C MET A 126 0.79 7.18 15.16
N LYS A 127 0.85 7.92 14.05
CA LYS A 127 1.84 8.99 13.86
C LYS A 127 1.70 10.09 14.90
N ALA A 128 0.47 10.53 15.18
CA ALA A 128 0.21 11.52 16.22
C ALA A 128 0.63 11.00 17.60
N THR A 129 0.25 9.76 17.95
CA THR A 129 0.64 9.13 19.22
C THR A 129 2.16 9.02 19.35
N SER A 130 2.85 8.60 18.29
CA SER A 130 4.31 8.55 18.25
C SER A 130 4.96 9.92 18.47
N GLN A 131 4.39 10.99 17.89
CA GLN A 131 4.87 12.35 18.11
C GLN A 131 4.68 12.78 19.57
N HIS A 132 3.51 12.52 20.15
CA HIS A 132 3.26 12.82 21.56
C HIS A 132 4.23 12.07 22.49
N LEU A 133 4.43 10.76 22.25
CA LEU A 133 5.37 9.96 23.04
C LEU A 133 6.82 10.42 22.88
N SER A 134 7.22 10.90 21.70
CA SER A 134 8.56 11.48 21.53
C SER A 134 8.77 12.72 22.40
N GLY A 135 7.73 13.52 22.63
CA GLY A 135 7.79 14.66 23.55
C GLY A 135 7.88 14.27 25.03
N VAL A 136 7.31 13.12 25.42
CA VAL A 136 7.38 12.61 26.80
C VAL A 136 8.82 12.37 27.24
N HIS A 137 9.69 11.89 26.35
CA HIS A 137 11.10 11.67 26.70
C HIS A 137 11.81 12.98 27.04
N SER A 138 11.57 14.05 26.26
CA SER A 138 12.11 15.38 26.55
C SER A 138 11.66 15.88 27.92
N LEU A 139 10.36 15.81 28.21
CA LEU A 139 9.80 16.22 29.49
C LEU A 139 10.35 15.39 30.67
N GLN A 140 10.56 14.09 30.46
CA GLN A 140 11.14 13.22 31.47
C GLN A 140 12.57 13.65 31.84
N VAL A 141 13.37 14.07 30.87
CA VAL A 141 14.73 14.59 31.11
C VAL A 141 14.69 15.89 31.89
N GLU A 142 13.85 16.85 31.48
CA GLU A 142 13.70 18.14 32.17
C GLU A 142 13.22 17.96 33.63
N LEU A 143 12.28 17.05 33.86
CA LEU A 143 11.82 16.71 35.21
C LEU A 143 12.94 16.12 36.07
N GLY A 144 13.80 15.28 35.47
CA GLY A 144 14.97 14.71 36.12
C GLY A 144 15.99 15.78 36.53
N GLU A 145 16.28 16.73 35.64
CA GLU A 145 17.17 17.86 35.92
C GLU A 145 16.61 18.76 37.03
N LEU A 146 15.33 19.12 36.95
CA LEU A 146 14.67 19.95 37.96
C LEU A 146 14.70 19.29 39.34
N LYS A 147 14.45 17.97 39.39
CA LYS A 147 14.55 17.18 40.62
C LYS A 147 15.99 17.20 41.18
N GLY A 148 17.00 17.11 40.32
CA GLY A 148 18.40 17.25 40.70
C GLY A 148 18.70 18.59 41.37
N ARG A 149 18.32 19.69 40.71
CA ARG A 149 18.49 21.06 41.24
C ARG A 149 17.77 21.28 42.57
N LEU A 150 16.55 20.75 42.71
CA LEU A 150 15.80 20.83 43.96
C LEU A 150 16.49 20.05 45.09
N THR A 151 17.00 18.86 44.79
CA THR A 151 17.73 18.04 45.77
C THR A 151 19.01 18.73 46.23
N GLU A 152 19.74 19.36 45.31
CA GLU A 152 20.91 20.16 45.63
C GLU A 152 20.55 21.35 46.53
N LEU A 153 19.46 22.07 46.22
CA LEU A 153 19.00 23.20 47.01
C LEU A 153 18.59 22.78 48.43
N ILE A 154 17.85 21.67 48.57
CA ILE A 154 17.49 21.10 49.88
C ILE A 154 18.76 20.71 50.66
N SER A 155 19.70 20.03 50.02
CA SER A 155 20.96 19.65 50.66
C SER A 155 21.80 20.87 51.07
N ASN A 156 21.77 21.95 50.29
CA ASN A 156 22.42 23.21 50.62
C ASN A 156 21.76 23.87 51.84
N CYS A 157 20.43 23.90 51.87
CA CYS A 157 19.66 24.38 53.02
C CYS A 157 19.94 23.54 54.27
N ASP A 158 19.97 22.21 54.18
CA ASP A 158 20.30 21.32 55.31
C ASP A 158 21.72 21.57 55.83
N ALA A 159 22.70 21.73 54.93
CA ALA A 159 24.07 22.07 55.30
C ALA A 159 24.15 23.47 55.95
N LEU A 160 23.32 24.42 55.50
CA LEU A 160 23.21 25.73 56.11
C LEU A 160 22.59 25.63 57.51
N CYS A 161 21.50 24.88 57.69
CA CYS A 161 20.89 24.64 58.99
C CYS A 161 21.88 24.01 59.98
N LYS A 162 22.61 22.96 59.57
CA LYS A 162 23.65 22.34 60.40
C LYS A 162 24.73 23.33 60.84
N ARG A 163 25.23 24.18 59.91
CA ARG A 163 26.20 25.23 60.28
C ARG A 163 25.63 26.26 61.26
N ILE A 164 24.34 26.59 61.16
CA ILE A 164 23.70 27.50 62.13
C ILE A 164 23.65 26.84 63.50
N ASP A 165 23.32 25.55 63.56
CA ASP A 165 23.25 24.79 64.80
C ASP A 165 24.64 24.63 65.45
N ASP A 166 25.68 24.40 64.63
CA ASP A 166 27.04 24.16 65.10
C ASP A 166 27.79 25.47 65.47
N ASP A 167 27.76 26.48 64.59
CA ASP A 167 28.60 27.69 64.71
C ASP A 167 27.83 28.95 65.18
N GLY A 168 26.50 28.87 65.27
CA GLY A 168 25.62 30.01 65.58
C GLY A 168 25.39 30.97 64.40
N PRO A 169 24.35 31.84 64.48
CA PRO A 169 23.90 32.67 63.35
C PRO A 169 24.86 33.82 62.98
N ASP A 170 25.86 34.13 63.82
CA ASP A 170 26.70 35.32 63.65
C ASP A 170 27.67 35.22 62.45
N LEU A 171 28.12 34.01 62.08
CA LEU A 171 28.94 33.79 60.87
C LEU A 171 28.16 34.09 59.58
N LEU A 172 26.88 33.75 59.53
CA LEU A 172 26.02 34.06 58.38
C LEU A 172 25.78 35.56 58.23
N ARG A 173 25.66 36.28 59.36
CA ARG A 173 25.49 37.73 59.35
C ARG A 173 26.68 38.46 58.73
N SER A 174 27.89 37.91 58.88
CA SER A 174 29.11 38.40 58.22
C SER A 174 29.16 38.10 56.70
N SER A 175 28.66 36.92 56.29
CA SER A 175 28.60 36.49 54.89
C SER A 175 27.54 37.26 54.09
N VAL A 176 26.34 37.43 54.64
CA VAL A 176 25.27 38.23 54.03
C VAL A 176 25.68 39.70 53.87
N LYS A 177 26.48 40.25 54.79
CA LYS A 177 27.03 41.62 54.67
C LYS A 177 27.94 41.79 53.44
N ARG A 178 28.63 40.73 52.99
CA ARG A 178 29.40 40.72 51.73
C ARG A 178 28.52 40.66 50.49
N PHE A 179 27.43 39.89 50.52
CA PHE A 179 26.49 39.82 49.38
C PHE A 179 25.68 41.11 49.21
N ALA A 180 25.22 41.72 50.31
CA ALA A 180 24.52 43.01 50.28
C ALA A 180 25.42 44.15 49.75
N ALA A 181 26.71 44.17 50.14
CA ALA A 181 27.67 45.15 49.61
C ALA A 181 27.99 44.94 48.12
N ALA A 182 27.92 43.71 47.61
CA ALA A 182 28.13 43.40 46.19
C ALA A 182 26.92 43.83 45.32
N SER A 183 25.69 43.68 45.81
CA SER A 183 24.48 44.19 45.13
C SER A 183 24.49 45.72 45.01
N VAL A 184 24.81 46.46 46.08
CA VAL A 184 24.89 47.93 46.06
C VAL A 184 25.96 48.45 45.09
N LYS A 185 27.05 47.68 44.87
CA LYS A 185 28.10 48.03 43.91
C LYS A 185 27.68 47.80 42.45
N LEU A 186 26.74 46.90 42.20
CA LEU A 186 26.19 46.61 40.87
C LEU A 186 25.15 47.67 40.46
N ASP A 187 24.34 48.12 41.42
CA ASP A 187 23.41 49.25 41.22
C ASP A 187 24.15 50.59 41.02
N ALA A 188 25.29 50.80 41.72
CA ALA A 188 26.15 51.97 41.51
C ALA A 188 26.84 52.00 40.14
N ALA A 189 27.04 50.84 39.49
CA ALA A 189 27.64 50.77 38.15
C ALA A 189 26.62 50.99 37.02
N HIS A 190 25.32 50.77 37.26
CA HIS A 190 24.25 51.02 36.28
C HIS A 190 23.63 52.42 36.36
N GLY A 191 23.85 53.17 37.45
CA GLY A 191 23.39 54.56 37.59
C GLY A 191 24.14 55.61 36.74
N SER A 192 25.17 55.23 35.96
CA SER A 192 25.99 56.19 35.19
C SER A 192 25.89 56.07 33.66
N ALA A 193 24.95 55.29 33.13
CA ALA A 193 24.74 55.14 31.69
C ALA A 193 23.31 55.50 31.27
N SER A 194 22.87 56.73 31.53
CA SER A 194 21.69 57.27 30.84
C SER A 194 21.78 58.79 30.77
N LEU A 195 22.41 59.28 29.71
CA LEU A 195 22.20 60.62 29.14
C LEU A 195 22.90 60.68 27.79
N GLN A 196 22.18 60.33 26.72
CA GLN A 196 22.23 61.04 25.46
C GLN A 196 20.98 60.72 24.64
N GLN A 197 20.06 61.67 24.74
CA GLN A 197 18.92 61.91 23.90
C GLN A 197 19.39 62.75 22.71
N THR A 198 19.18 62.30 21.47
CA THR A 198 18.98 63.18 20.30
C THR A 198 18.13 62.48 19.24
N ASP A 199 17.21 63.28 18.73
CA ASP A 199 16.10 63.02 17.82
C ASP A 199 16.46 62.65 16.36
N SER A 200 15.37 62.38 15.62
CA SER A 200 15.19 62.34 14.15
C SER A 200 15.28 60.92 13.56
N ASN A 201 14.35 60.42 12.73
CA ASN A 201 13.61 61.13 11.69
C ASN A 201 12.41 60.29 11.18
N CYS A 202 11.43 60.98 10.61
CA CYS A 202 10.27 60.49 9.88
C CYS A 202 10.65 60.09 8.44
N GLY A 203 9.98 59.09 7.84
CA GLY A 203 9.82 59.03 6.38
C GLY A 203 9.86 57.64 5.73
N GLN A 204 8.68 57.23 5.26
CA GLN A 204 8.31 56.20 4.27
C GLN A 204 8.30 54.73 4.70
#